data_AF-A0A7C3GK08-F1
#
_entry.id   AF-A0A7C3GK08-F1
#
_cell.length_a   1.000
_cell.length_b   1.000
_cell.length_c   1.000
_cell.angle_alpha   90.00
_cell.angle_beta   90.00
_cell.angle_gamma   90.00
#
_symmetry.space_group_name_H-M   'P 1'
#
loop_
_entity.id
_entity.type
_entity.pdbx_description
1 polymer ?
#
loop_
_entity_poly.entity_id
_entity_poly.type
_entity_poly.pdbx_seq_one_letter_code
_entity_poly.pdbx_strand_id
1 'polypeptide(L)' 'MARIAGVDLPQKKRMEYALTYIFGIGLKTSRDILDRTGLDYNIRVHELTDAQAALIRNDIQEN' A
#
# COMPACT_ATOMS: atom_id res chain seq x y z
N MET A 1 7.40 -2.25 12.12
CA MET A 1 6.21 -2.91 11.53
C MET A 1 5.29 -1.79 11.11
N ALA A 2 5.12 -1.57 9.81
CA ALA A 2 4.15 -0.60 9.33
C ALA A 2 2.81 -1.32 9.21
N ARG A 3 1.89 -1.00 10.12
CA ARG A 3 0.51 -1.49 10.06
C ARG A 3 -0.27 -0.58 9.12
N ILE A 4 -0.58 -1.06 7.93
CA ILE A 4 -1.36 -0.32 6.93
C ILE A 4 -2.71 -1.05 6.79
N ALA A 5 -3.81 -0.31 6.92
CA ALA A 5 -5.18 -0.83 6.83
C ALA A 5 -5.48 -2.04 7.75
N GLY A 6 -4.84 -2.12 8.92
CA GLY A 6 -5.05 -3.23 9.86
C GLY A 6 -4.32 -4.54 9.50
N VAL A 7 -3.53 -4.54 8.42
CA VAL A 7 -2.69 -5.68 8.01
C VAL A 7 -1.22 -5.35 8.27
N ASP A 8 -0.49 -6.33 8.81
CA ASP A 8 0.95 -6.24 9.04
C ASP A 8 1.70 -6.49 7.72
N LEU A 9 2.17 -5.40 7.09
CA LEU A 9 2.88 -5.47 5.81
C LEU A 9 4.39 -5.72 6.02
N PRO A 10 5.00 -6.58 5.18
CA PRO A 10 6.44 -6.83 5.24
C PRO A 10 7.25 -5.61 4.80
N GLN A 11 7.99 -5.00 5.74
CA GLN A 11 8.72 -3.72 5.59
C GLN A 11 9.77 -3.70 4.46
N LYS A 12 10.28 -4.87 4.04
CA LYS A 12 11.29 -4.99 2.98
C LYS A 12 10.69 -5.17 1.58
N LYS A 13 9.37 -5.37 1.45
CA LYS A 13 8.73 -5.51 0.14
C LYS A 13 8.42 -4.17 -0.50
N ARG A 14 8.38 -4.18 -1.84
CA ARG A 14 7.84 -3.10 -2.68
C ARG A 14 6.34 -2.97 -2.45
N MET A 15 5.82 -1.76 -2.59
CA MET A 15 4.40 -1.50 -2.32
C MET A 15 3.46 -2.27 -3.23
N GLU A 16 3.79 -2.46 -4.50
CA GLU A 16 2.90 -3.18 -5.42
C GLU A 16 2.57 -4.60 -4.90
N TYR A 17 3.54 -5.25 -4.24
CA TYR A 17 3.40 -6.60 -3.68
C TYR A 17 3.04 -6.60 -2.20
N ALA A 18 3.29 -5.50 -1.48
CA ALA A 18 2.88 -5.39 -0.10
C ALA A 18 1.34 -5.28 -0.04
N LEU A 19 0.75 -4.43 -0.87
CA LEU A 19 -0.70 -4.21 -0.89
C LEU A 19 -1.49 -5.48 -1.25
N THR A 20 -0.91 -6.40 -2.04
CA THR A 20 -1.56 -7.67 -2.37
C THR A 20 -1.68 -8.65 -1.19
N TYR A 21 -1.09 -8.34 -0.03
CA TYR A 21 -1.34 -9.10 1.20
C TYR A 21 -2.69 -8.75 1.84
N ILE A 22 -3.30 -7.64 1.42
CA ILE A 22 -4.62 -7.24 1.89
C ILE A 22 -5.65 -8.06 1.12
N PHE A 23 -6.56 -8.68 1.87
CA PHE A 23 -7.58 -9.55 1.29
C PHE A 23 -8.44 -8.75 0.29
N GLY A 24 -8.62 -9.28 -0.92
CA GLY A 24 -9.35 -8.61 -1.99
C GLY A 24 -8.52 -7.67 -2.88
N ILE A 25 -7.28 -7.34 -2.49
CA ILE A 25 -6.39 -6.50 -3.30
C ILE A 25 -5.52 -7.39 -4.19
N GLY A 26 -5.80 -7.37 -5.49
CA GLY A 26 -4.95 -7.98 -6.51
C GLY A 26 -3.82 -7.05 -6.96
N LEU A 27 -2.91 -7.57 -7.79
CA LEU A 27 -1.78 -6.78 -8.33
C LEU A 27 -2.25 -5.57 -9.15
N LYS A 28 -3.37 -5.71 -9.87
CA LYS A 28 -4.00 -4.63 -10.64
C LYS A 28 -4.50 -3.51 -9.73
N THR A 29 -5.28 -3.86 -8.71
CA THR A 29 -5.85 -2.90 -7.75
C THR A 29 -4.75 -2.18 -6.98
N SER A 30 -3.72 -2.92 -6.56
CA SER A 30 -2.54 -2.37 -5.91
C SER A 30 -1.86 -1.29 -6.77
N ARG A 31 -1.66 -1.55 -8.07
CA ARG A 31 -1.09 -0.56 -8.99
C ARG A 31 -2.01 0.63 -9.23
N ASP A 32 -3.31 0.41 -9.37
CA ASP A 32 -4.31 1.49 -9.53
C ASP A 32 -4.30 2.43 -8.30
N ILE A 33 -4.25 1.88 -7.09
CA ILE A 33 -4.12 2.67 -5.85
C ILE A 33 -2.82 3.47 -5.85
N LEU A 34 -1.70 2.86 -6.25
CA LEU A 34 -0.40 3.54 -6.31
C LEU A 34 -0.38 4.64 -7.38
N ASP A 35 -1.03 4.43 -8.53
CA ASP A 35 -1.20 5.45 -9.57
C ASP A 35 -2.06 6.62 -9.11
N ARG A 36 -3.19 6.34 -8.44
CA ARG A 36 -4.07 7.37 -7.87
C ARG A 36 -3.40 8.20 -6.79
N THR A 37 -2.60 7.55 -5.95
CA THR A 37 -1.84 8.21 -4.89
C THR A 37 -0.55 8.87 -5.38
N GLY A 38 -0.16 8.64 -6.64
CA GLY A 38 1.08 9.17 -7.21
C GLY A 38 2.34 8.60 -6.57
N LEU A 39 2.26 7.39 -6.01
CA LEU A 39 3.36 6.71 -5.32
C LEU A 39 4.11 5.78 -6.26
N ASP A 40 5.43 5.76 -6.14
CA ASP A 40 6.27 4.85 -6.93
C ASP A 40 6.04 3.39 -6.49
N TYR A 41 5.87 2.48 -7.44
CA TYR A 41 5.68 1.05 -7.15
C TYR A 41 6.89 0.40 -6.47
N ASN A 42 8.09 0.94 -6.68
CA ASN A 42 9.33 0.45 -6.08
C ASN A 42 9.55 0.93 -4.66
N ILE A 43 8.76 1.92 -4.18
CA ILE A 43 8.88 2.38 -2.80
C ILE A 43 8.67 1.20 -1.86
N ARG A 44 9.54 1.10 -0.87
CA ARG A 44 9.39 0.07 0.15
C ARG A 44 8.48 0.55 1.26
N VAL A 45 7.82 -0.39 1.90
CA VAL A 45 6.93 -0.14 3.04
C VAL A 45 7.59 0.66 4.17
N HIS A 46 8.92 0.56 4.36
CA HIS A 46 9.64 1.34 5.37
C HIS A 46 10.06 2.75 4.93
N GLU A 47 10.02 3.04 3.63
CA GLU A 47 10.32 4.36 3.07
C GLU A 47 9.05 5.23 2.99
N LEU A 48 7.88 4.63 3.24
CA LEU A 48 6.62 5.33 3.33
C LEU A 48 6.58 6.26 4.53
N THR A 49 6.16 7.49 4.26
CA THR A 49 5.77 8.43 5.31
C THR A 49 4.35 8.12 5.80
N ASP A 50 4.06 8.47 7.06
CA ASP A 50 2.74 8.26 7.66
C ASP A 50 1.60 8.89 6.84
N ALA A 51 1.85 10.04 6.19
CA ALA A 51 0.89 10.71 5.32
C ALA A 51 0.54 9.88 4.08
N GLN A 52 1.55 9.29 3.42
CA GLN A 52 1.36 8.42 2.26
C GLN A 52 0.68 7.10 2.66
N ALA A 53 1.03 6.55 3.83
CA ALA A 53 0.38 5.37 4.38
C ALA A 53 -1.11 5.63 4.69
N ALA A 54 -1.44 6.82 5.17
CA ALA A 54 -2.82 7.25 5.41
C ALA A 54 -3.61 7.41 4.10
N LEU A 55 -3.01 7.99 3.06
CA LEU A 55 -3.63 8.11 1.72
C LEU A 55 -4.01 6.74 1.16
N ILE A 56 -3.06 5.80 1.15
CA ILE A 56 -3.32 4.44 0.68
C ILE A 56 -4.39 3.75 1.53
N ARG A 57 -4.35 3.93 2.85
CA ARG A 57 -5.36 3.35 3.74
C ARG A 57 -6.76 3.87 3.44
N ASN A 58 -6.91 5.17 3.18
CA ASN A 58 -8.21 5.75 2.83
C ASN A 58 -8.70 5.22 1.49
N ASP A 59 -7.83 5.15 0.48
CA ASP A 59 -8.17 4.64 -0.86
C ASP A 59 -8.62 3.16 -0.83
N ILE A 60 -8.00 2.37 0.04
CA ILE A 60 -8.37 0.96 0.30
C ILE A 60 -9.69 0.84 1.04
N GLN A 61 -9.99 1.75 1.98
CA GLN A 61 -11.19 1.66 2.82
C GLN A 61 -12.44 2.21 2.10
N GLU A 62 -12.26 3.05 1.08
CA GLU A 62 -13.36 3.59 0.25
C GLU A 62 -13.82 2.64 -0.88
N ASN A 63 -13.13 1.52 -1.13
CA ASN A 63 -13.54 0.50 -2.12
C ASN A 63 -13.98 -0.81 -1.47
#